data_AF-A0A8J8DA96-F1
#
_entry.id   AF-A0A8J8DA96-F1
#
_cell.length_a   1.000
_cell.length_b   1.000
_cell.length_c   1.000
_cell.angle_alpha   90.00
_cell.angle_beta   90.00
_cell.angle_gamma   90.00
#
_symmetry.space_group_name_H-M   'P 1'
#
loop_
_entity.id
_entity.type
_entity.pdbx_description
1 polymer ?
#
loop_
_entity_poly.entity_id
_entity_poly.type
_entity_poly.pdbx_seq_one_letter_code
_entity_poly.pdbx_strand_id
1 'polypeptide(L)'
;ILVLLLRLIQGLALGGEYGGAATYVAEHSPEHRRGFFTSWIQTTATLGLFISLGIILITRHSMDADPVKSIAKFNDWGWRIPFLLSAVLVAVSIYIRLKMQESPLFSKLKSEGKTSTNPLKESFAHKANLKMVLLALFGATMGQGVVWYTGQFYAQSFIENMCKVDFDQSRTIIIWAILFGTPFFVVFGAWSDKI
;
A
#
# COMPACT_ATOMS: atom_id res chain seq x y z
N ILE A 1 -22.79 -0.52 10.84
CA ILE A 1 -22.14 -1.77 11.32
C ILE A 1 -21.60 -2.60 10.16
N LEU A 2 -22.39 -2.92 9.13
CA LEU A 2 -21.92 -3.73 7.98
C LEU A 2 -20.67 -3.16 7.27
N VAL A 3 -20.64 -1.85 7.00
CA VAL A 3 -19.48 -1.18 6.37
C VAL A 3 -18.22 -1.28 7.23
N LEU A 4 -18.37 -1.21 8.55
CA LEU A 4 -17.24 -1.35 9.48
C LEU A 4 -16.64 -2.77 9.40
N LEU A 5 -17.49 -3.79 9.42
CA LEU A 5 -17.05 -5.20 9.29
C LEU A 5 -16.34 -5.44 7.94
N LEU A 6 -16.91 -4.93 6.85
CA LEU A 6 -16.28 -5.03 5.53
C LEU A 6 -14.90 -4.35 5.49
N ARG A 7 -14.75 -3.18 6.13
CA ARG A 7 -13.45 -2.51 6.24
C ARG A 7 -12.44 -3.29 7.08
N LEU A 8 -12.88 -3.93 8.17
CA LEU A 8 -12.01 -4.78 8.98
C LEU A 8 -11.50 -5.99 8.18
N ILE A 9 -12.40 -6.63 7.42
CA ILE A 9 -12.06 -7.76 6.54
C ILE A 9 -11.09 -7.31 5.43
N GLN A 10 -11.36 -6.17 4.78
CA GLN A 10 -10.46 -5.61 3.76
C GLN A 10 -9.08 -5.28 4.32
N GLY A 11 -9.00 -4.68 5.50
CA GLY A 11 -7.73 -4.36 6.16
C GLY A 11 -6.93 -5.63 6.50
N LEU A 12 -7.60 -6.67 7.00
CA LEU A 12 -6.97 -7.96 7.29
C LEU A 12 -6.44 -8.63 6.01
N ALA A 13 -7.25 -8.65 4.95
CA ALA A 13 -6.87 -9.22 3.66
C ALA A 13 -5.65 -8.48 3.06
N LEU A 14 -5.66 -7.15 3.09
CA LEU A 14 -4.56 -6.33 2.61
C LEU A 14 -3.24 -6.62 3.35
N GLY A 15 -3.30 -6.78 4.68
CA GLY A 15 -2.12 -7.10 5.49
C GLY A 15 -1.47 -8.43 5.12
N GLY A 16 -2.28 -9.47 4.90
CA GLY A 16 -1.79 -10.78 4.44
C GLY A 16 -1.23 -10.74 3.03
N GLU A 17 -1.91 -10.04 2.12
CA GLU A 17 -1.48 -9.91 0.73
C GLU A 17 -0.17 -9.12 0.58
N TYR A 18 -0.04 -7.99 1.30
CA TYR A 18 1.16 -7.16 1.27
C TYR A 18 2.37 -7.87 1.87
N GLY A 19 2.21 -8.47 3.06
CA GLY A 19 3.27 -9.22 3.72
C GLY A 19 3.74 -10.41 2.89
N GLY A 20 2.81 -11.15 2.29
CA GLY A 20 3.13 -12.27 1.39
C GLY A 20 3.90 -11.83 0.15
N ALA A 21 3.49 -10.73 -0.49
CA ALA A 21 4.20 -10.19 -1.66
C ALA A 21 5.61 -9.70 -1.30
N ALA A 22 5.77 -9.01 -0.17
CA ALA A 22 7.06 -8.54 0.32
C ALA A 22 8.05 -9.68 0.55
N THR A 23 7.61 -10.74 1.23
CA THR A 23 8.42 -11.94 1.47
C THR A 23 8.73 -12.66 0.15
N TYR A 24 7.74 -12.85 -0.72
CA TYR A 24 7.93 -13.50 -2.03
C TYR A 24 9.02 -12.84 -2.86
N VAL A 25 8.98 -11.51 -3.00
CA VAL A 25 9.99 -10.77 -3.76
C VAL A 25 11.34 -10.82 -3.06
N ALA A 26 11.41 -10.69 -1.74
CA ALA A 26 12.66 -10.78 -0.99
C ALA A 26 13.34 -12.16 -1.16
N GLU A 27 12.56 -13.23 -1.22
CA GLU A 27 13.05 -14.60 -1.44
C GLU A 27 13.55 -14.85 -2.87
N HIS A 28 12.93 -14.23 -3.88
CA HIS A 28 13.37 -14.35 -5.29
C HIS A 28 14.48 -13.38 -5.68
N SER A 29 14.74 -12.38 -4.85
CA SER A 29 15.71 -11.33 -5.16
C SER A 29 17.14 -11.77 -4.86
N PRO A 30 18.13 -11.41 -5.70
CA PRO A 30 19.54 -11.60 -5.40
C PRO A 30 19.90 -10.98 -4.04
N GLU A 31 20.77 -11.63 -3.26
CA GLU A 31 21.08 -11.20 -1.88
C GLU A 31 21.54 -9.73 -1.78
N HIS A 32 22.25 -9.23 -2.80
CA HIS A 32 22.77 -7.86 -2.86
C HIS A 32 21.80 -6.84 -3.50
N ARG A 33 20.53 -7.21 -3.74
CA ARG A 33 19.51 -6.32 -4.35
C ARG A 33 18.14 -6.40 -3.65
N ARG A 34 18.07 -6.98 -2.46
CA ARG A 34 16.79 -7.23 -1.77
C ARG A 34 16.10 -5.92 -1.40
N GLY A 35 16.85 -4.92 -0.93
CA GLY A 35 16.36 -3.57 -0.64
C GLY A 35 15.79 -2.88 -1.86
N PHE A 36 16.47 -2.96 -3.01
CA PHE A 36 15.99 -2.41 -4.27
C PHE A 36 14.66 -3.05 -4.71
N PHE A 37 14.57 -4.38 -4.76
CA PHE A 37 13.34 -5.05 -5.21
C PHE A 37 12.18 -4.88 -4.22
N THR A 38 12.45 -4.92 -2.90
CA THR A 38 11.40 -4.71 -1.88
C THR A 38 10.94 -3.25 -1.82
N SER A 39 11.81 -2.27 -2.09
CA SER A 39 11.42 -0.85 -2.19
C SER A 39 10.41 -0.59 -3.29
N TRP A 40 10.42 -1.43 -4.34
CA TRP A 40 9.46 -1.33 -5.43
C TRP A 40 8.04 -1.67 -4.99
N ILE A 41 7.90 -2.64 -4.07
CA ILE A 41 6.62 -2.98 -3.45
C ILE A 41 6.10 -1.80 -2.64
N GLN A 42 6.95 -1.16 -1.84
CA GLN A 42 6.56 0.02 -1.05
C GLN A 42 6.11 1.18 -1.94
N THR A 43 6.79 1.35 -3.08
CA THR A 43 6.46 2.38 -4.07
C THR A 43 5.09 2.14 -4.72
N THR A 44 4.67 0.89 -4.94
CA THR A 44 3.34 0.61 -5.51
C THR A 44 2.21 1.19 -4.67
N ALA A 45 2.35 1.24 -3.34
CA ALA A 45 1.36 1.85 -2.45
C ALA A 45 1.25 3.37 -2.66
N THR A 46 2.39 4.05 -2.83
CA THR A 46 2.43 5.51 -3.08
C THR A 46 1.94 5.84 -4.48
N LEU A 47 2.31 5.04 -5.49
CA LEU A 47 1.81 5.16 -6.85
C LEU A 47 0.29 4.95 -6.92
N GLY A 48 -0.25 3.97 -6.17
CA GLY A 48 -1.69 3.75 -6.07
C GLY A 48 -2.42 4.98 -5.54
N LEU A 49 -1.88 5.62 -4.50
CA LEU A 49 -2.42 6.88 -3.97
C LEU A 49 -2.30 8.02 -5.00
N PHE A 50 -1.15 8.18 -5.65
CA PHE A 50 -0.93 9.20 -6.68
C PHE A 50 -1.95 9.08 -7.83
N ILE A 51 -2.12 7.87 -8.37
CA ILE A 51 -3.07 7.59 -9.45
C ILE A 51 -4.50 7.84 -8.97
N SER A 52 -4.84 7.41 -7.75
CA SER A 52 -6.17 7.63 -7.18
C SER A 52 -6.52 9.12 -7.05
N LEU A 53 -5.61 9.92 -6.49
CA LEU A 53 -5.79 11.37 -6.36
C LEU A 53 -5.90 12.04 -7.74
N GLY A 54 -5.06 11.64 -8.69
CA GLY A 54 -5.11 12.12 -10.07
C GLY A 54 -6.44 11.82 -10.76
N ILE A 55 -6.92 10.57 -10.68
CA ILE A 55 -8.22 10.16 -11.26
C ILE A 55 -9.37 10.94 -10.61
N ILE A 56 -9.34 11.16 -9.30
CA ILE A 56 -10.35 11.96 -8.60
C ILE A 56 -10.38 13.39 -9.13
N LEU A 57 -9.23 14.07 -9.23
CA LEU A 57 -9.16 15.43 -9.74
C LEU A 57 -9.58 15.52 -11.22
N ILE A 58 -9.07 14.62 -12.07
CA ILE A 58 -9.42 14.57 -13.50
C ILE A 58 -10.92 14.40 -13.64
N THR A 59 -11.51 13.41 -12.96
CA THR A 59 -12.96 13.17 -13.01
C THR A 59 -13.73 14.39 -12.50
N ARG A 60 -13.31 14.99 -11.38
CA ARG A 60 -13.98 16.15 -10.79
C ARG A 60 -13.98 17.37 -11.70
N HIS A 61 -12.94 17.55 -12.52
CA HIS A 61 -12.81 18.70 -13.43
C HIS A 61 -13.29 18.42 -14.87
N SER A 62 -13.51 17.17 -15.27
CA SER A 62 -13.86 16.82 -16.65
C SER A 62 -15.37 16.66 -16.91
N MET A 63 -16.24 16.91 -15.92
CA MET A 63 -17.68 16.64 -16.05
C MET A 63 -18.48 17.80 -16.65
N ASP A 64 -17.94 19.01 -16.64
CA ASP A 64 -18.54 20.20 -17.23
C ASP A 64 -17.46 21.25 -17.57
N ALA A 65 -17.78 22.18 -18.46
CA ALA A 65 -16.89 23.31 -18.77
C ALA A 65 -16.89 24.35 -17.65
N ASP A 66 -17.98 24.45 -16.88
CA ASP A 66 -18.08 25.30 -15.70
C ASP A 66 -17.58 24.54 -14.45
N PRO A 67 -16.50 25.02 -13.79
CA PRO A 67 -15.92 24.35 -12.62
C PRO A 67 -16.94 24.10 -11.50
N VAL A 68 -17.84 25.04 -11.23
CA VAL A 68 -18.80 24.91 -10.13
C VAL A 68 -19.81 23.81 -10.42
N LYS A 69 -20.27 23.71 -11.67
CA LYS A 69 -21.19 22.65 -12.11
C LYS A 69 -20.50 21.29 -12.17
N SER A 70 -19.23 21.26 -12.59
CA SER A 70 -18.44 20.03 -12.61
C SER A 70 -18.32 19.43 -11.22
N ILE A 71 -18.02 20.26 -10.20
CA ILE A 71 -17.95 19.84 -8.80
C ILE A 71 -19.30 19.33 -8.28
N ALA A 72 -20.38 20.04 -8.59
CA ALA A 72 -21.73 19.61 -8.20
C ALA A 72 -22.11 18.25 -8.79
N LYS A 73 -21.83 18.04 -10.09
CA LYS A 73 -22.04 16.75 -10.77
C LYS A 73 -21.16 15.63 -10.20
N PHE A 74 -19.92 15.94 -9.84
CA PHE A 74 -19.03 14.98 -9.20
C PHE A 74 -19.58 14.49 -7.86
N ASN A 75 -20.02 15.43 -7.01
CA ASN A 75 -20.57 15.12 -5.70
C ASN A 75 -21.90 14.35 -5.80
N ASP A 76 -22.69 14.61 -6.83
CA ASP A 76 -23.96 13.91 -7.06
C ASP A 76 -23.75 12.46 -7.56
N TRP A 77 -22.99 12.28 -8.64
CA TRP A 77 -22.80 10.95 -9.25
C TRP A 77 -21.38 10.63 -9.71
N GLY A 78 -20.56 11.63 -10.05
CA GLY A 78 -19.25 11.41 -10.67
C GLY A 78 -18.26 10.65 -9.78
N TRP A 79 -18.44 10.69 -8.46
CA TRP A 79 -17.65 9.90 -7.50
C TRP A 79 -17.63 8.40 -7.81
N ARG A 80 -18.63 7.87 -8.55
CA ARG A 80 -18.73 6.46 -8.94
C ARG A 80 -17.68 6.04 -9.98
N ILE A 81 -17.19 6.98 -10.80
CA ILE A 81 -16.21 6.71 -11.87
C ILE A 81 -14.88 6.18 -11.29
N PRO A 82 -14.24 6.84 -10.31
CA PRO A 82 -13.06 6.30 -9.62
C PRO A 82 -13.30 4.89 -9.02
N PHE A 83 -14.48 4.63 -8.45
CA PHE A 83 -14.80 3.31 -7.89
C PHE A 83 -14.91 2.24 -8.97
N LEU A 84 -15.56 2.51 -10.10
CA LEU A 84 -15.65 1.56 -11.21
C LEU A 84 -14.26 1.27 -11.81
N LEU A 85 -13.41 2.29 -11.95
CA LEU A 85 -12.02 2.10 -12.35
C LEU A 85 -11.25 1.21 -11.36
N SER A 86 -11.47 1.40 -10.05
CA SER A 86 -10.87 0.52 -9.04
C SER A 86 -11.32 -0.93 -9.18
N ALA A 87 -12.57 -1.18 -9.58
CA ALA A 87 -13.07 -2.54 -9.81
C ALA A 87 -12.35 -3.25 -10.96
N VAL A 88 -12.03 -2.52 -12.03
CA VAL A 88 -11.20 -3.04 -13.14
C VAL A 88 -9.80 -3.39 -12.66
N LEU A 89 -9.18 -2.53 -11.84
CA LEU A 89 -7.87 -2.80 -11.25
C LEU A 89 -7.88 -4.04 -10.34
N VAL A 90 -8.97 -4.25 -9.59
CA VAL A 90 -9.16 -5.46 -8.78
C VAL A 90 -9.26 -6.71 -9.67
N ALA A 91 -10.01 -6.65 -10.78
CA ALA A 91 -10.10 -7.78 -11.71
C ALA A 91 -8.74 -8.14 -12.32
N VAL A 92 -7.94 -7.12 -12.70
CA VAL A 92 -6.56 -7.32 -13.17
C VAL A 92 -5.68 -7.91 -12.07
N SER A 93 -5.79 -7.43 -10.83
CA SER A 93 -5.06 -7.97 -9.68
C SER A 93 -5.39 -9.45 -9.44
N ILE A 94 -6.66 -9.83 -9.49
CA ILE A 94 -7.10 -11.23 -9.39
C ILE A 94 -6.50 -12.07 -10.53
N TYR A 95 -6.55 -11.58 -11.77
CA TYR A 95 -5.98 -12.28 -12.91
C TYR A 95 -4.48 -12.54 -12.74
N ILE A 96 -3.72 -11.53 -12.29
CA ILE A 96 -2.28 -11.66 -12.02
C ILE A 96 -2.04 -12.67 -10.90
N ARG A 97 -2.80 -12.60 -9.80
CA ARG A 97 -2.68 -13.53 -8.68
C ARG A 97 -2.93 -14.98 -9.09
N LEU A 98 -3.92 -15.22 -9.97
CA LEU A 98 -4.22 -16.56 -10.48
C LEU A 98 -3.08 -17.15 -11.32
N LYS A 99 -2.18 -16.32 -11.87
CA LYS A 99 -1.02 -16.77 -12.65
C LYS A 99 0.30 -16.79 -11.88
N MET A 100 0.31 -16.33 -10.63
CA MET A 100 1.54 -16.27 -9.82
C MET A 100 1.85 -17.66 -9.25
N GLN A 101 3.01 -18.21 -9.58
CA GLN A 101 3.46 -19.51 -9.07
C GLN A 101 3.92 -19.40 -7.61
N GLU A 102 3.71 -20.44 -6.79
CA GLU A 102 4.21 -20.50 -5.40
C GLU A 102 5.74 -20.25 -5.36
N SER A 103 6.25 -19.63 -4.28
CA SER A 103 7.69 -19.36 -4.14
C SER A 103 8.50 -20.67 -4.16
N PRO A 104 9.63 -20.77 -4.88
CA PRO A 104 10.51 -21.93 -4.91
C PRO A 104 10.93 -22.37 -3.51
N LEU A 105 11.08 -21.42 -2.59
CA LEU A 105 11.45 -21.68 -1.19
C LEU A 105 10.28 -22.30 -0.42
N PHE A 106 9.05 -21.83 -0.67
CA PHE A 106 7.83 -22.43 -0.13
C PHE A 106 7.54 -23.81 -0.73
N SER A 107 7.70 -23.97 -2.05
CA SER A 107 7.56 -25.26 -2.72
C SER A 107 8.60 -26.26 -2.23
N LYS A 108 9.84 -25.82 -1.96
CA LYS A 108 10.90 -26.65 -1.36
C LYS A 108 10.55 -27.04 0.08
N LEU A 109 10.10 -26.11 0.92
CA LEU A 109 9.63 -26.40 2.29
C LEU A 109 8.45 -27.37 2.33
N LYS A 110 7.51 -27.25 1.39
CA LYS A 110 6.37 -28.16 1.21
C LYS A 110 6.81 -29.54 0.76
N SER A 111 7.79 -29.62 -0.15
CA SER A 111 8.38 -30.89 -0.59
C SER A 111 9.22 -31.57 0.49
N GLU A 112 9.85 -30.80 1.38
CA GLU A 112 10.64 -31.31 2.51
C GLU A 112 9.78 -31.68 3.72
N GLY A 113 8.45 -31.47 3.67
CA GLY A 113 7.54 -31.77 4.79
C GLY A 113 7.75 -30.90 6.03
N LYS A 114 8.49 -29.79 5.92
CA LYS A 114 8.82 -28.87 7.02
C LYS A 114 7.81 -27.74 7.19
N THR A 115 6.61 -27.87 6.64
CA THR A 115 5.53 -26.92 6.85
C THR A 115 5.05 -27.01 8.30
N SER A 116 5.20 -25.93 9.06
CA SER A 116 4.68 -25.83 10.42
C SER A 116 3.17 -26.10 10.44
N THR A 117 2.73 -26.96 11.37
CA THR A 117 1.31 -27.28 11.55
C THR A 117 0.56 -26.16 12.26
N ASN A 118 1.27 -25.25 12.95
CA ASN A 118 0.66 -24.08 13.60
C ASN A 118 1.63 -22.89 13.67
N PRO A 119 1.90 -22.21 12.54
CA PRO A 119 2.94 -21.18 12.44
C PRO A 119 2.68 -19.96 13.33
N LEU A 120 1.41 -19.62 13.58
CA LEU A 120 1.05 -18.56 14.53
C LEU A 120 1.42 -18.95 15.96
N LYS A 121 1.04 -20.16 16.40
CA LYS A 121 1.37 -20.63 17.75
C LYS A 121 2.88 -20.73 17.94
N GLU A 122 3.63 -21.25 16.97
CA GLU A 122 5.10 -21.37 17.08
C GLU A 122 5.83 -20.01 17.07
N SER A 123 5.33 -19.04 16.32
CA SER A 123 5.90 -17.69 16.28
C SER A 123 5.74 -16.96 17.63
N PHE A 124 4.61 -17.15 18.31
CA PHE A 124 4.31 -16.48 19.58
C PHE A 124 4.64 -17.30 20.84
N ALA A 125 4.72 -18.63 20.76
CA ALA A 125 4.96 -19.50 21.92
C ALA A 125 6.45 -19.62 22.30
N HIS A 126 7.37 -19.46 21.34
CA HIS A 126 8.80 -19.49 21.63
C HIS A 126 9.31 -18.10 22.02
N LYS A 127 9.86 -17.94 23.24
CA LYS A 127 10.36 -16.66 23.76
C LYS A 127 11.38 -15.96 22.85
N ALA A 128 12.22 -16.73 22.15
CA ALA A 128 13.19 -16.18 21.20
C ALA A 128 12.51 -15.58 19.95
N ASN A 129 11.53 -16.29 19.38
CA ASN A 129 10.74 -15.82 18.26
C ASN A 129 9.89 -14.62 18.67
N LEU A 130 9.23 -14.67 19.83
CA LEU A 130 8.43 -13.58 20.37
C LEU A 130 9.26 -12.30 20.55
N LYS A 131 10.51 -12.41 21.04
CA LYS A 131 11.42 -11.24 21.14
C LYS A 131 11.71 -10.63 19.77
N MET A 132 11.98 -11.45 18.76
CA MET A 132 12.16 -10.96 17.38
C MET A 132 10.88 -10.36 16.80
N VAL A 133 9.72 -10.99 17.01
CA VAL A 133 8.42 -10.47 16.59
C VAL A 133 8.16 -9.10 17.21
N LEU A 134 8.33 -8.95 18.52
CA LEU A 134 8.13 -7.68 19.22
C LEU A 134 9.11 -6.60 18.75
N LEU A 135 10.38 -6.94 18.54
CA LEU A 135 11.38 -6.00 18.03
C LEU A 135 11.05 -5.55 16.60
N ALA A 136 10.60 -6.46 15.74
CA ALA A 136 10.14 -6.11 14.40
C ALA A 136 8.87 -5.23 14.45
N LEU A 137 7.89 -5.60 15.29
CA LEU A 137 6.62 -4.88 15.44
C LEU A 137 6.81 -3.45 15.96
N PHE A 138 7.48 -3.30 17.11
CA PHE A 138 7.64 -2.01 17.78
C PHE A 138 8.84 -1.22 17.28
N GLY A 139 9.90 -1.87 16.83
CA GLY A 139 11.12 -1.22 16.36
C GLY A 139 11.07 -0.80 14.90
N ALA A 140 10.67 -1.70 13.99
CA ALA A 140 10.70 -1.44 12.55
C ALA A 140 9.32 -1.03 11.99
N THR A 141 8.31 -1.89 12.17
CA THR A 141 7.01 -1.74 11.52
C THR A 141 6.20 -0.57 12.07
N MET A 142 6.21 -0.36 13.39
CA MET A 142 5.47 0.76 14.01
C MET A 142 6.04 2.11 13.57
N GLY A 143 7.38 2.26 13.56
CA GLY A 143 8.03 3.47 13.07
C GLY A 143 7.72 3.75 11.59
N GLN A 144 7.87 2.72 10.74
CA GLN A 144 7.54 2.81 9.32
C GLN A 144 6.08 3.21 9.10
N GLY A 145 5.15 2.55 9.80
CA GLY A 145 3.73 2.83 9.71
C GLY A 145 3.39 4.26 10.13
N VAL A 146 3.88 4.72 11.29
CA VAL A 146 3.62 6.09 11.78
C VAL A 146 4.12 7.12 10.78
N VAL A 147 5.37 7.03 10.32
CA VAL A 147 5.93 7.99 9.35
C VAL A 147 5.11 8.00 8.06
N TRP A 148 4.72 6.82 7.56
CA TRP A 148 3.98 6.69 6.31
C TRP A 148 2.55 7.26 6.41
N TYR A 149 1.78 6.87 7.43
CA TYR A 149 0.42 7.38 7.64
C TYR A 149 0.43 8.88 7.95
N THR A 150 1.40 9.35 8.73
CA THR A 150 1.53 10.77 9.05
C THR A 150 1.88 11.60 7.81
N GLY A 151 2.83 11.13 7.00
CA GLY A 151 3.28 11.83 5.79
C GLY A 151 2.23 11.88 4.67
N GLN A 152 1.40 10.85 4.54
CA GLN A 152 0.43 10.73 3.45
C GLN A 152 -0.97 11.22 3.86
N PHE A 153 -1.59 10.56 4.84
CA PHE A 153 -3.00 10.79 5.19
C PHE A 153 -3.18 11.92 6.19
N TYR A 154 -2.35 11.96 7.24
CA TYR A 154 -2.47 13.02 8.24
C TYR A 154 -2.08 14.38 7.66
N ALA A 155 -0.99 14.47 6.89
CA ALA A 155 -0.60 15.70 6.22
C ALA A 155 -1.73 16.25 5.34
N GLN A 156 -2.36 15.40 4.52
CA GLN A 156 -3.51 15.79 3.70
C GLN A 156 -4.68 16.29 4.56
N SER A 157 -5.05 15.52 5.59
CA SER A 157 -6.15 15.88 6.50
C SER A 157 -5.88 17.18 7.26
N PHE A 158 -4.64 17.41 7.69
CA PHE A 158 -4.23 18.61 8.41
C PHE A 158 -4.32 19.86 7.53
N ILE A 159 -3.81 19.78 6.30
CA ILE A 159 -3.85 20.89 5.34
C ILE A 159 -5.31 21.27 5.02
N GLU A 160 -6.19 20.29 4.82
CA GLU A 160 -7.61 20.50 4.50
C GLU A 160 -8.41 20.99 5.72
N ASN A 161 -8.30 20.31 6.86
CA ASN A 161 -9.16 20.58 8.01
C ASN A 161 -8.64 21.71 8.92
N MET A 162 -7.33 21.83 9.10
CA MET A 162 -6.71 22.77 10.04
C MET A 162 -6.24 24.04 9.33
N CYS A 163 -5.50 23.90 8.23
CA CYS A 163 -5.04 25.05 7.45
C CYS A 163 -6.12 25.63 6.53
N LYS A 164 -7.28 24.97 6.41
CA LYS A 164 -8.43 25.39 5.59
C LYS A 164 -8.06 25.62 4.11
N VAL A 165 -7.08 24.86 3.62
CA VAL A 165 -6.74 24.86 2.20
C VAL A 165 -7.83 24.12 1.43
N ASP A 166 -8.18 24.65 0.26
CA ASP A 166 -9.23 24.08 -0.59
C ASP A 166 -8.93 22.63 -0.99
N PHE A 167 -10.00 21.86 -1.25
CA PHE A 167 -9.95 20.46 -1.65
C PHE A 167 -8.97 20.21 -2.81
N ASP A 168 -9.03 21.01 -3.87
CA ASP A 168 -8.22 20.81 -5.08
C ASP A 168 -6.77 21.16 -4.82
N GLN A 169 -6.53 22.26 -4.10
CA GLN A 169 -5.19 22.70 -3.76
C GLN A 169 -4.50 21.69 -2.83
N SER A 170 -5.19 21.19 -1.81
CA SER A 170 -4.67 20.17 -0.89
C SER A 170 -4.22 18.90 -1.65
N ARG A 171 -5.08 18.38 -2.55
CA ARG A 171 -4.77 17.17 -3.32
C ARG A 171 -3.67 17.40 -4.33
N THR A 172 -3.62 18.57 -4.96
CA THR A 172 -2.54 18.96 -5.87
C THR A 172 -1.19 19.01 -5.14
N ILE A 173 -1.15 19.59 -3.94
CA ILE A 173 0.07 19.63 -3.10
C ILE A 173 0.53 18.21 -2.78
N ILE A 174 -0.38 17.33 -2.35
CA ILE A 174 -0.05 15.93 -2.02
C ILE A 174 0.42 15.16 -3.25
N ILE A 175 -0.19 15.36 -4.42
CA ILE A 175 0.26 14.76 -5.69
C ILE A 175 1.72 15.14 -5.98
N TRP A 176 2.08 16.43 -5.87
CA TRP A 176 3.45 16.87 -6.06
C TRP A 176 4.39 16.31 -5.00
N ALA A 177 3.98 16.31 -3.73
CA ALA A 177 4.76 15.75 -2.63
C ALA A 177 5.04 14.25 -2.85
N ILE A 178 4.05 13.49 -3.30
CA ILE A 178 4.21 12.06 -3.64
C ILE A 178 5.09 11.91 -4.88
N LEU A 179 4.90 12.71 -5.92
CA LEU A 179 5.69 12.61 -7.15
C LEU A 179 7.19 12.79 -6.88
N PHE A 180 7.54 13.77 -6.05
CA PHE A 180 8.93 14.02 -5.67
C PHE A 180 9.43 13.07 -4.58
N GLY A 181 8.56 12.62 -3.66
CA GLY A 181 8.91 11.71 -2.57
C GLY A 181 9.09 10.26 -3.02
N THR A 182 8.32 9.80 -4.01
CA THR A 182 8.27 8.40 -4.43
C THR A 182 9.62 7.85 -4.93
N PRO A 183 10.41 8.58 -5.75
CA PRO A 183 11.73 8.12 -6.17
C PRO A 183 12.69 7.84 -5.01
N PHE A 184 12.54 8.52 -3.87
CA PHE A 184 13.39 8.29 -2.71
C PHE A 184 13.21 6.90 -2.09
N PHE A 185 12.04 6.26 -2.22
CA PHE A 185 11.89 4.87 -1.79
C PHE A 185 12.85 3.95 -2.54
N VAL A 186 12.97 4.13 -3.86
CA VAL A 186 13.86 3.34 -4.71
C VAL A 186 15.32 3.68 -4.46
N VAL A 187 15.64 4.98 -4.33
CA VAL A 187 17.02 5.43 -4.07
C VAL A 187 17.53 4.91 -2.74
N PHE A 188 16.76 5.07 -1.65
CA PHE A 188 17.15 4.59 -0.33
C PHE A 188 17.08 3.06 -0.22
N GLY A 189 16.16 2.40 -0.94
CA GLY A 189 16.15 0.94 -1.06
C GLY A 189 17.39 0.39 -1.76
N ALA A 190 17.82 1.02 -2.85
CA ALA A 190 19.07 0.65 -3.52
C ALA A 190 20.31 0.97 -2.67
N TRP A 191 20.23 2.01 -1.83
CA TRP A 191 21.32 2.39 -0.93
C TRP A 191 21.44 1.43 0.26
N SER A 192 20.33 0.92 0.80
CA SER A 192 20.38 -0.06 1.89
C SER A 192 21.03 -1.38 1.46
N ASP A 193 21.07 -1.68 0.15
CA ASP A 193 21.79 -2.85 -0.38
C ASP A 193 23.32 -2.66 -0.40
N LYS A 194 23.82 -1.43 -0.20
CA LYS A 194 25.25 -1.08 -0.26
C LYS A 194 25.90 -0.89 1.12
N ILE A 195 25.10 -0.72 2.17
CA ILE A 195 25.55 -0.51 3.56
C ILE A 195 25.31 -1.79 4.33
#